data_AF-A0A7K4GTL4-F1
#
_entry.id   AF-A0A7K4GTL4-F1
#
_cell.length_a   1.000
_cell.length_b   1.000
_cell.length_c   1.000
_cell.angle_alpha   90.00
_cell.angle_beta   90.00
_cell.angle_gamma   90.00
#
_symmetry.space_group_name_H-M   'P 1'
#
loop_
_entity.id
_entity.type
_entity.pdbx_description
1 polymer ?
#
loop_
_entity_poly.entity_id
_entity_poly.type
_entity_poly.pdbx_seq_one_letter_code
_entity_poly.pdbx_strand_id
1 'polypeptide(L)'
;MLLYGILYVVTGSPAITGALAYVGKTEAEINAFDPELMIILSYELRVVGIAYMNLGIAYIFIINFGFRKKEKWAWIATLIAFGGFGVPLVLTSISVMGIDIDIIILIIVLIIQIVGEIITYKSFFGAK
;
A
#
# COMPACT_ATOMS: atom_id res chain seq x y z
N MET A 1 6.07 -1.54 -0.78
CA MET A 1 5.11 -2.24 -1.68
C MET A 1 5.56 -3.65 -2.02
N LEU A 2 6.70 -3.87 -2.66
CA LEU A 2 7.10 -5.23 -3.09
C LEU A 2 7.15 -6.27 -1.94
N LEU A 3 7.84 -5.94 -0.84
CA LEU A 3 7.92 -6.84 0.33
C LEU A 3 6.56 -7.10 0.98
N TYR A 4 5.74 -6.06 1.13
CA TYR A 4 4.36 -6.20 1.62
C TYR A 4 3.51 -7.08 0.69
N GLY A 5 3.67 -6.92 -0.63
CA GLY A 5 2.99 -7.78 -1.60
C GLY A 5 3.37 -9.25 -1.46
N ILE A 6 4.67 -9.53 -1.32
CA ILE A 6 5.15 -10.90 -1.07
C ILE A 6 4.57 -11.44 0.24
N LEU A 7 4.56 -10.65 1.32
CA LEU A 7 4.00 -11.06 2.60
C LEU A 7 2.52 -11.45 2.46
N TYR A 8 1.72 -10.64 1.76
CA TYR A 8 0.30 -10.89 1.53
C TYR A 8 0.06 -12.13 0.67
N VAL A 9 0.84 -12.32 -0.41
CA VAL A 9 0.71 -13.50 -1.29
C VAL A 9 1.09 -14.80 -0.57
N VAL A 10 2.17 -14.78 0.22
CA VAL A 10 2.68 -15.99 0.88
C VAL A 10 1.78 -16.39 2.04
N THR A 11 1.39 -15.43 2.88
CA THR A 11 0.59 -15.73 4.08
C THR A 11 -0.89 -15.90 3.73
N GLY A 12 -1.47 -14.99 2.95
CA GLY A 12 -2.90 -14.99 2.64
C GLY A 12 -3.79 -15.06 3.89
N SER A 13 -3.36 -14.44 4.99
CA SER A 13 -4.00 -14.55 6.31
C SER A 13 -4.59 -13.20 6.74
N PRO A 14 -5.88 -13.14 7.11
CA PRO A 14 -6.50 -11.92 7.65
C PRO A 14 -5.80 -11.34 8.89
N ALA A 15 -4.99 -12.13 9.60
CA ALA A 15 -4.21 -11.64 10.73
C ALA A 15 -3.19 -10.55 10.34
N ILE A 16 -2.74 -10.52 9.08
CA ILE A 16 -1.73 -9.54 8.62
C ILE A 16 -2.31 -8.16 8.31
N THR A 17 -3.64 -8.01 8.29
CA THR A 17 -4.32 -6.78 7.82
C THR A 17 -5.01 -6.00 8.94
N GLY A 18 -5.00 -6.51 10.18
CA GLY A 18 -5.80 -5.95 11.26
C GLY A 18 -7.30 -6.21 11.14
N ALA A 19 -7.76 -6.87 10.07
CA ALA A 19 -9.19 -7.15 9.84
C ALA A 19 -9.80 -8.01 10.96
N LEU A 20 -9.03 -8.93 11.54
CA LEU A 20 -9.46 -9.73 12.69
C LEU A 20 -9.75 -8.88 13.93
N ALA A 21 -8.92 -7.86 14.17
CA ALA A 21 -9.12 -6.92 15.26
C ALA A 21 -10.37 -6.06 15.03
N TYR A 22 -10.61 -5.64 13.79
CA TYR A 22 -11.82 -4.88 13.43
C TYR A 22 -13.11 -5.68 13.62
N VAL A 23 -13.14 -6.92 13.16
CA VAL A 23 -14.31 -7.81 13.28
C VAL A 23 -14.45 -8.38 14.71
N GLY A 24 -13.40 -8.29 15.52
CA GLY A 24 -13.37 -8.86 16.87
C GLY A 24 -13.44 -10.38 16.88
N LYS A 25 -12.89 -11.03 15.84
CA LYS A 25 -12.90 -12.49 15.68
C LYS A 25 -11.51 -13.00 15.32
N THR A 26 -11.21 -14.21 15.75
CA THR A 26 -10.03 -14.97 15.34
C THR A 26 -10.30 -15.73 14.03
N GLU A 27 -9.24 -16.14 13.32
CA GLU A 27 -9.39 -16.98 12.13
C GLU A 27 -10.10 -18.30 12.43
N ALA A 28 -9.87 -18.88 13.61
CA ALA A 28 -10.53 -20.10 14.04
C ALA A 28 -12.04 -19.92 14.19
N GLU A 29 -12.49 -18.78 14.75
CA GLU A 29 -13.91 -18.47 14.89
C GLU A 29 -14.59 -18.19 13.55
N ILE A 30 -13.89 -17.53 12.62
CA ILE A 30 -14.42 -17.32 11.27
C ILE A 30 -14.50 -18.65 10.52
N ASN A 31 -13.45 -19.47 10.60
CA ASN A 31 -13.42 -20.79 9.97
C ASN A 31 -14.47 -21.75 10.54
N ALA A 32 -14.75 -21.68 11.85
CA ALA A 32 -15.81 -22.48 12.48
C ALA A 32 -17.22 -22.01 12.10
N PHE A 33 -17.38 -20.72 11.78
CA PHE A 33 -18.64 -20.16 11.31
C PHE A 33 -18.89 -20.48 9.83
N ASP A 34 -17.90 -20.22 8.98
CA ASP A 34 -17.95 -20.45 7.54
C ASP A 34 -16.52 -20.69 6.98
N PRO A 35 -16.17 -21.96 6.67
CA PRO A 35 -14.89 -22.29 6.06
C PRO A 35 -14.70 -21.72 4.65
N GLU A 36 -15.78 -21.58 3.86
CA GLU A 36 -15.70 -21.03 2.51
C GLU A 36 -15.33 -19.55 2.56
N LEU A 37 -15.88 -18.82 3.54
CA LEU A 37 -15.50 -17.43 3.77
C LEU A 37 -14.00 -17.27 4.03
N MET A 38 -13.37 -18.18 4.80
CA MET A 38 -11.92 -18.13 5.03
C MET A 38 -11.10 -18.35 3.77
N ILE A 39 -11.56 -19.22 2.87
CA ILE A 39 -10.91 -19.45 1.57
C ILE A 39 -10.99 -18.17 0.72
N ILE A 40 -12.17 -17.55 0.67
CA ILE A 40 -12.39 -16.31 -0.10
C ILE A 40 -11.51 -15.18 0.46
N LEU A 41 -11.49 -14.99 1.78
CA LEU A 41 -10.64 -13.98 2.43
C LEU A 41 -9.16 -14.21 2.12
N SER A 42 -8.69 -15.46 2.18
CA SER A 42 -7.30 -15.77 1.85
C SER A 42 -6.97 -15.44 0.40
N TYR A 43 -7.88 -15.76 -0.52
CA TYR A 43 -7.71 -15.46 -1.94
C TYR A 43 -7.66 -13.95 -2.21
N GLU A 44 -8.60 -13.18 -1.66
CA GLU A 44 -8.64 -11.72 -1.77
C GLU A 44 -7.33 -11.08 -1.29
N LEU A 45 -6.81 -11.52 -0.15
CA LEU A 45 -5.55 -11.02 0.38
C LEU A 45 -4.36 -11.32 -0.53
N ARG A 46 -4.33 -12.50 -1.16
CA ARG A 46 -3.30 -12.84 -2.14
C ARG A 46 -3.41 -11.97 -3.39
N VAL A 47 -4.62 -11.69 -3.86
CA VAL A 47 -4.85 -10.78 -5.00
C VAL A 47 -4.37 -9.36 -4.68
N VAL A 48 -4.69 -8.84 -3.49
CA VAL A 48 -4.16 -7.56 -3.00
C VAL A 48 -2.63 -7.60 -2.94
N GLY A 49 -2.05 -8.71 -2.47
CA GLY A 49 -0.61 -8.92 -2.47
C GLY A 49 0.03 -8.85 -3.85
N ILE A 50 -0.58 -9.50 -4.86
CA ILE A 50 -0.14 -9.43 -6.26
C ILE A 50 -0.20 -7.98 -6.77
N ALA A 51 -1.27 -7.24 -6.44
CA ALA A 51 -1.37 -5.83 -6.80
C ALA A 51 -0.22 -5.00 -6.20
N TYR A 52 0.12 -5.20 -4.92
CA TYR A 52 1.27 -4.54 -4.28
C TYR A 52 2.61 -4.95 -4.89
N MET A 53 2.77 -6.21 -5.30
CA MET A 53 3.97 -6.65 -6.02
C MET A 53 4.10 -5.93 -7.37
N ASN A 54 3.03 -5.88 -8.16
CA ASN A 54 3.01 -5.20 -9.45
C ASN A 54 3.33 -3.70 -9.31
N LEU A 55 2.75 -3.03 -8.31
CA LEU A 55 3.08 -1.64 -8.00
C LEU A 55 4.55 -1.51 -7.61
N GLY A 56 5.09 -2.40 -6.77
CA GLY A 56 6.50 -2.42 -6.40
C GLY A 56 7.44 -2.55 -7.59
N ILE A 57 7.14 -3.45 -8.52
CA ILE A 57 7.89 -3.64 -9.76
C ILE A 57 7.80 -2.38 -10.63
N ALA A 58 6.60 -1.83 -10.82
CA ALA A 58 6.39 -0.59 -11.56
C ALA A 58 7.23 0.57 -10.99
N TYR A 59 7.33 0.70 -9.67
CA TYR A 59 8.20 1.69 -9.04
C TYR A 59 9.67 1.50 -9.36
N ILE A 60 10.17 0.26 -9.38
CA ILE A 60 11.55 -0.01 -9.80
C ILE A 60 11.77 0.47 -11.23
N PHE A 61 10.82 0.24 -12.14
CA PHE A 61 10.87 0.77 -13.50
C PHE A 61 10.85 2.31 -13.54
N ILE A 62 9.93 2.94 -12.81
CA ILE A 62 9.81 4.40 -12.76
C ILE A 62 11.09 5.06 -12.24
N ILE A 63 11.71 4.50 -11.20
CA ILE A 63 12.97 5.01 -10.66
C ILE A 63 14.10 4.88 -11.68
N ASN A 64 14.24 3.71 -12.33
CA ASN A 64 15.37 3.44 -13.22
C ASN A 64 15.26 4.10 -14.60
N PHE A 65 14.05 4.24 -15.14
CA PHE A 65 13.85 4.76 -16.50
C PHE A 65 13.25 6.14 -16.52
N GLY A 66 12.34 6.44 -15.59
CA GLY A 66 11.65 7.72 -15.50
C GLY A 66 12.48 8.79 -14.79
N PHE A 67 12.73 8.61 -13.50
CA PHE A 67 13.41 9.62 -12.70
C PHE A 67 14.88 9.83 -13.09
N ARG A 68 15.61 8.78 -13.50
CA ARG A 68 16.99 8.94 -14.02
C ARG A 68 17.07 9.85 -15.25
N LYS A 69 16.03 9.87 -16.08
CA LYS A 69 15.93 10.72 -17.27
C LYS A 69 15.19 12.03 -17.00
N LYS A 70 14.80 12.29 -15.75
CA LYS A 70 14.00 13.45 -15.33
C LYS A 70 12.70 13.56 -16.13
N GLU A 71 12.05 12.44 -16.43
CA GLU A 71 10.83 12.43 -17.23
C GLU A 71 9.61 12.87 -16.40
N LYS A 72 8.77 13.75 -16.96
CA LYS A 72 7.62 14.30 -16.24
C LYS A 72 6.52 13.25 -15.98
N TRP A 73 6.36 12.29 -16.89
CA TRP A 73 5.36 11.22 -16.72
C TRP A 73 5.68 10.35 -15.50
N ALA A 74 6.96 10.18 -15.16
CA ALA A 74 7.41 9.38 -14.02
C ALA A 74 6.96 10.01 -12.69
N TRP A 75 7.14 11.33 -12.58
CA TRP A 75 6.67 12.12 -11.45
C TRP A 75 5.13 12.12 -11.32
N ILE A 76 4.41 12.26 -12.44
CA ILE A 76 2.94 12.19 -12.42
C ILE A 76 2.47 10.79 -12.00
N ALA A 77 3.12 9.74 -12.49
CA ALA A 77 2.77 8.36 -12.15
C ALA A 77 2.96 8.08 -10.65
N THR A 78 4.06 8.54 -10.05
CA THR A 78 4.28 8.39 -8.60
C THR A 78 3.30 9.23 -7.79
N LEU A 79 3.01 10.47 -8.21
CA LEU A 79 2.02 11.31 -7.57
C LEU A 79 0.62 10.68 -7.59
N ILE A 80 0.17 10.14 -8.72
CA ILE A 80 -1.13 9.48 -8.82
C ILE A 80 -1.16 8.21 -7.96
N ALA A 81 -0.11 7.41 -8.01
CA ALA A 81 -0.07 6.16 -7.25
C ALA A 81 -0.06 6.42 -5.73
N PHE A 82 0.68 7.41 -5.23
CA PHE A 82 0.69 7.72 -3.79
C PHE A 82 -0.44 8.64 -3.34
N GLY A 83 -0.77 9.69 -4.10
CA GLY A 83 -1.86 10.60 -3.78
C GLY A 83 -3.23 9.94 -3.96
N GLY A 84 -3.40 9.18 -5.04
CA GLY A 84 -4.66 8.51 -5.39
C GLY A 84 -4.94 7.25 -4.57
N PHE A 85 -3.92 6.47 -4.19
CA PHE A 85 -4.13 5.28 -3.36
C PHE A 85 -3.70 5.46 -1.91
N GLY A 86 -2.55 6.09 -1.66
CA GLY A 86 -1.98 6.21 -0.32
C GLY A 86 -2.84 7.07 0.62
N VAL A 87 -3.36 8.20 0.14
CA VAL A 87 -4.24 9.06 0.96
C VAL A 87 -5.55 8.36 1.32
N PRO A 88 -6.34 7.82 0.38
CA PRO A 88 -7.54 7.08 0.74
C PRO A 88 -7.28 5.90 1.66
N LEU A 89 -6.18 5.16 1.44
CA LEU A 89 -5.81 4.03 2.29
C LEU A 89 -5.61 4.46 3.74
N VAL A 90 -4.84 5.52 3.98
CA VAL A 90 -4.65 6.07 5.34
C VAL A 90 -5.99 6.46 5.97
N LEU A 91 -6.84 7.16 5.22
CA LEU A 91 -8.14 7.62 5.73
C LEU A 91 -9.08 6.45 6.07
N THR A 92 -9.15 5.44 5.21
CA THR A 92 -9.94 4.24 5.47
C THR A 92 -9.40 3.46 6.66
N SER A 93 -8.08 3.32 6.77
CA SER A 93 -7.48 2.55 7.87
C SER A 93 -7.65 3.27 9.21
N ILE A 94 -7.54 4.61 9.27
CA ILE A 94 -7.89 5.38 10.48
C ILE A 94 -9.35 5.14 10.88
N SER A 95 -10.27 5.09 9.91
CA SER A 95 -11.71 4.92 10.18
C SER A 95 -12.04 3.52 10.72
N VAL A 96 -11.24 2.52 10.35
CA VAL A 96 -11.46 1.10 10.68
C VAL A 96 -10.69 0.70 11.94
N MET A 97 -9.41 1.07 12.02
CA MET A 97 -8.47 0.59 13.05
C MET A 97 -8.17 1.64 14.13
N GLY A 98 -8.59 2.89 13.93
CA GLY A 98 -8.19 4.00 14.79
C GLY A 98 -6.76 4.48 14.48
N ILE A 99 -6.16 5.23 15.41
CA ILE A 99 -4.76 5.67 15.30
C ILE A 99 -3.91 4.73 16.14
N ASP A 100 -3.22 3.80 15.47
CA ASP A 100 -2.22 2.92 16.06
C ASP A 100 -0.81 3.23 15.52
N ILE A 101 0.18 2.44 15.94
CA ILE A 101 1.57 2.62 15.52
C ILE A 101 1.77 2.41 14.01
N ASP A 102 1.02 1.50 13.40
CA ASP A 102 1.12 1.18 11.98
C ASP A 102 0.58 2.32 11.12
N ILE A 103 -0.52 2.94 11.57
CA ILE A 103 -1.08 4.16 10.97
C ILE A 103 -0.13 5.35 11.11
N ILE A 104 0.50 5.52 12.27
CA ILE A 104 1.50 6.58 12.46
C ILE A 104 2.67 6.40 11.48
N ILE A 105 3.18 5.17 11.35
CA ILE A 105 4.24 4.85 10.38
C ILE A 105 3.77 5.17 8.96
N LEU A 106 2.55 4.79 8.59
CA LEU A 106 1.97 5.04 7.27
C LEU A 106 1.86 6.54 6.97
N ILE A 107 1.43 7.35 7.94
CA ILE A 107 1.37 8.82 7.83
C ILE A 107 2.76 9.41 7.64
N ILE A 108 3.75 8.97 8.42
CA ILE A 108 5.14 9.45 8.29
C ILE A 108 5.68 9.14 6.90
N VAL A 109 5.47 7.91 6.40
CA VAL A 109 5.88 7.50 5.04
C VAL A 109 5.19 8.37 3.99
N LEU A 110 3.91 8.66 4.14
CA LEU A 110 3.16 9.52 3.23
C LEU A 110 3.72 10.96 3.21
N ILE A 111 4.05 11.52 4.38
CA ILE A 111 4.66 12.85 4.48
C ILE A 111 6.03 12.87 3.80
N ILE A 112 6.89 11.88 4.08
CA ILE A 112 8.20 11.76 3.45
C ILE A 112 8.07 11.69 1.93
N GLN A 113 7.09 10.91 1.43
CA GLN A 113 6.82 10.81 0.00
C GLN A 113 6.40 12.15 -0.59
N ILE A 114 5.43 12.85 0.01
CA ILE A 114 4.96 14.16 -0.46
C ILE A 114 6.12 15.16 -0.52
N VAL A 115 6.96 15.21 0.52
CA VAL A 115 8.15 16.07 0.55
C VAL A 115 9.13 15.68 -0.56
N GLY A 116 9.37 14.38 -0.75
CA GLY A 116 10.21 13.84 -1.83
C GLY A 116 9.70 14.24 -3.22
N GLU A 117 8.39 14.18 -3.46
CA GLU A 117 7.77 14.61 -4.71
C GLU A 117 7.93 16.11 -4.94
N ILE A 118 7.76 16.94 -3.92
CA ILE A 118 7.94 18.40 -4.00
C ILE A 118 9.40 18.74 -4.34
N ILE A 119 10.36 18.10 -3.66
CA ILE A 119 11.79 18.31 -3.90
C ILE A 119 12.15 17.87 -5.32
N THR A 120 11.69 16.69 -5.74
CA THR A 120 11.95 16.14 -7.07
C THR A 120 11.37 17.05 -8.16
N TYR A 121 10.15 17.56 -7.97
CA TYR A 121 9.55 18.51 -8.89
C TYR A 121 10.41 19.76 -9.06
N LYS A 122 10.85 20.37 -7.95
CA LYS A 122 11.70 21.56 -7.98
C LYS A 122 13.05 21.28 -8.64
N SER A 123 13.66 20.13 -8.34
CA SER A 123 14.98 19.76 -8.88
C SER A 123 14.95 19.46 -10.38
N PHE A 124 13.89 18.81 -10.86
CA PHE A 124 13.83 18.33 -12.24
C PHE A 124 13.12 19.32 -13.17
N PHE A 125 12.09 20.01 -12.68
CA PHE A 125 11.19 20.83 -13.49
C PHE A 125 11.07 22.28 -12.99
N GLY A 126 11.65 22.61 -11.83
CA GLY A 126 11.50 23.91 -11.18
C GLY A 126 12.39 25.02 -11.71
N ALA A 127 13.14 24.82 -12.79
CA ALA A 127 13.95 25.87 -13.39
C ALA A 127 13.13 26.70 -14.40
N LYS A 128 12.98 27.98 -14.08
CA LYS A 128 13.45 29.05 -14.98
C LYS A 128 14.90 29.34 -14.63
#